data_AF-A0A7X7LIN1-F1
#
_entry.id   AF-A0A7X7LIN1-F1
#
_cell.length_a   1.000
_cell.length_b   1.000
_cell.length_c   1.000
_cell.angle_alpha   90.00
_cell.angle_beta   90.00
_cell.angle_gamma   90.00
#
_symmetry.space_group_name_H-M   'P 1'
#
loop_
_entity.id
_entity.type
_entity.pdbx_description
1 polymer ?
#
loop_
_entity_poly.entity_id
_entity_poly.type
_entity_poly.pdbx_seq_one_letter_code
_entity_poly.pdbx_strand_id
1 'polypeptide(L)'
;MREDWIEIELGKICSVNMGQSPPSSTYNKEGDGMPFFQGKAEFTELHPVVEKWCTAPKKTAKTGDILMSVRAPVGSTNIANIDCAIGRGLAAITYPFGYRYL
;
A
#
# COMPACT_ATOMS: atom_id res chain seq x y z
N MET A 1 -24.51 -16.29 -4.48
CA MET A 1 -24.35 -14.83 -4.70
C MET A 1 -25.73 -14.21 -4.67
N ARG A 2 -25.88 -12.96 -4.19
CA ARG A 2 -27.17 -12.26 -4.37
C ARG A 2 -27.38 -12.00 -5.87
N GLU A 3 -28.63 -11.96 -6.31
CA GLU A 3 -28.98 -11.78 -7.73
C GLU A 3 -28.58 -10.40 -8.28
N ASP A 4 -28.33 -9.42 -7.41
CA ASP A 4 -27.90 -8.05 -7.74
C ASP A 4 -26.36 -7.86 -7.78
N TRP A 5 -25.57 -8.92 -7.53
CA TRP A 5 -24.12 -8.86 -7.56
C TRP A 5 -23.56 -9.23 -8.94
N ILE A 6 -22.55 -8.48 -9.38
CA ILE A 6 -21.83 -8.73 -10.63
C ILE A 6 -20.41 -9.22 -10.29
N GLU A 7 -19.98 -10.31 -10.91
CA GLU A 7 -18.60 -10.76 -10.85
C GLU A 7 -17.76 -9.99 -11.87
N ILE A 8 -16.69 -9.35 -11.40
CA ILE A 8 -15.79 -8.56 -12.24
C ILE A 8 -14.34 -8.72 -11.77
N GLU A 9 -13.41 -8.78 -12.72
CA GLU A 9 -11.99 -8.81 -12.41
C GLU A 9 -11.54 -7.50 -11.74
N LEU A 10 -10.77 -7.60 -10.67
CA LEU A 10 -10.29 -6.44 -9.90
C LEU A 10 -9.60 -5.39 -10.79
N GLY A 11 -8.78 -5.83 -11.75
CA GLY A 11 -8.06 -4.94 -12.67
C GLY A 11 -8.95 -4.15 -13.63
N LYS A 12 -10.25 -4.49 -13.75
CA LYS A 12 -11.22 -3.72 -14.55
C LYS A 12 -11.80 -2.53 -13.76
N ILE A 13 -11.71 -2.55 -12.44
CA ILE A 13 -12.31 -1.53 -11.56
C ILE A 13 -11.30 -0.81 -10.66
N CYS A 14 -10.09 -1.36 -10.50
CA CYS A 14 -9.02 -0.81 -9.69
C CYS A 14 -7.72 -0.73 -10.49
N SER A 15 -6.86 0.22 -10.13
CA SER A 15 -5.45 0.19 -10.56
C SER A 15 -4.60 -0.53 -9.51
N VAL A 16 -3.55 -1.22 -9.96
CA VAL A 16 -2.62 -1.95 -9.08
C VAL A 16 -1.21 -1.42 -9.32
N ASN A 17 -0.59 -0.87 -8.28
CA ASN A 17 0.79 -0.40 -8.30
C ASN A 17 1.70 -1.34 -7.49
N MET A 18 2.50 -2.13 -8.19
CA MET A 18 3.45 -3.04 -7.56
C MET A 18 4.63 -2.25 -6.96
N GLY A 19 4.90 -2.45 -5.67
CA GLY A 19 5.95 -1.76 -4.96
C GLY A 19 7.35 -2.15 -5.42
N GLN A 20 8.31 -1.26 -5.18
CA GLN A 20 9.70 -1.45 -5.56
C GLN A 20 10.60 -0.87 -4.49
N SER A 21 11.54 -1.68 -3.98
CA SER A 21 12.48 -1.22 -2.97
C SER A 21 13.54 -0.29 -3.58
N PRO A 22 13.70 0.94 -3.07
CA PRO A 22 14.85 1.78 -3.35
C PRO A 22 16.16 1.19 -2.76
N PRO A 23 17.33 1.79 -3.04
CA PRO A 23 18.56 1.45 -2.33
C PRO A 23 18.41 1.71 -0.82
N SER A 24 18.94 0.84 0.02
CA SER A 24 18.82 0.98 1.48
C SER A 24 19.51 2.23 2.04
N SER A 25 20.48 2.80 1.32
CA SER A 25 21.13 4.07 1.64
C SER A 25 20.17 5.27 1.62
N THR A 26 18.97 5.10 1.06
CA THR A 26 17.93 6.15 1.00
C THR A 26 16.96 6.07 2.18
N TYR A 27 17.09 5.06 3.04
CA TYR A 27 16.21 4.85 4.19
C TYR A 27 16.75 5.54 5.43
N ASN A 28 15.85 6.04 6.26
CA ASN A 28 16.20 6.77 7.48
C ASN A 28 15.08 6.61 8.54
N LYS A 29 15.38 6.98 9.78
CA LYS A 29 14.45 7.02 10.93
C LYS A 29 14.18 8.45 11.42
N GLU A 30 14.84 9.42 10.81
CA GLU A 30 14.84 10.83 11.17
C GLU A 30 13.62 11.58 10.62
N GLY A 31 12.86 10.96 9.72
CA GLY A 31 11.67 11.56 9.13
C GLY A 31 11.89 12.13 7.73
N ASP A 32 13.06 11.91 7.12
CA ASP A 32 13.42 12.57 5.88
C ASP A 32 12.76 11.91 4.66
N GLY A 33 12.00 12.70 3.91
CA GLY A 33 11.30 12.24 2.71
C GLY A 33 9.93 11.64 3.03
N MET A 34 9.63 10.49 2.45
CA MET A 34 8.28 9.89 2.51
C MET A 34 8.26 8.66 3.43
N PRO A 35 7.21 8.45 4.24
CA PRO A 35 7.00 7.20 4.98
C PRO A 35 7.18 5.98 4.08
N PHE A 36 7.86 4.94 4.55
CA PHE A 36 8.23 3.79 3.74
C PHE A 36 7.80 2.46 4.37
N PHE A 37 6.93 1.74 3.67
CA PHE A 37 6.45 0.42 4.07
C PHE A 37 7.01 -0.64 3.12
N GLN A 38 7.82 -1.57 3.64
CA GLN A 38 8.48 -2.58 2.79
C GLN A 38 7.66 -3.87 2.65
N GLY A 39 6.83 -4.16 3.65
CA GLY A 39 6.03 -5.37 3.75
C GLY A 39 4.99 -5.20 4.85
N LYS A 40 4.42 -6.30 5.34
CA LYS A 40 3.36 -6.26 6.35
C LYS A 40 3.82 -5.98 7.79
N ALA A 41 5.12 -5.81 8.03
CA ALA A 41 5.65 -5.70 9.40
C ALA A 41 5.07 -4.48 10.12
N GLU A 42 4.82 -3.42 9.37
CA GLU A 42 4.24 -2.17 9.82
C GLU A 42 2.69 -2.16 9.79
N PHE A 43 2.03 -3.26 9.37
CA PHE A 43 0.57 -3.33 9.31
C PHE A 43 -0.02 -3.60 10.70
N THR A 44 -1.06 -2.84 11.03
CA THR A 44 -1.91 -3.06 12.21
C THR A 44 -3.27 -3.64 11.79
N GLU A 45 -4.30 -3.50 12.61
CA GLU A 45 -5.66 -3.89 12.28
C GLU A 45 -6.23 -3.11 11.08
N LEU A 46 -5.88 -1.82 10.92
CA LEU A 46 -6.48 -0.97 9.88
C LEU A 46 -5.51 -0.07 9.12
N HIS A 47 -4.55 0.55 9.82
CA HIS A 47 -3.61 1.52 9.24
C HIS A 47 -2.15 1.15 9.54
N PRO A 48 -1.19 1.44 8.63
CA PRO A 48 0.19 1.10 8.89
C PRO A 48 0.79 2.11 9.88
N VAL A 49 1.78 1.69 10.66
CA VAL A 49 2.54 2.58 11.55
C VAL A 49 3.88 2.92 10.91
N VAL A 50 4.20 4.21 10.86
CA VAL A 50 5.43 4.70 10.23
C VAL A 50 6.63 4.45 11.15
N GLU A 51 7.55 3.61 10.70
CA GLU A 51 8.80 3.29 11.40
C GLU A 51 10.06 3.73 10.63
N LYS A 52 9.91 4.00 9.33
CA LYS A 52 11.01 4.30 8.38
C LYS A 52 10.52 5.29 7.33
N TRP A 53 11.45 6.09 6.81
CA TRP A 53 11.24 7.01 5.70
C TRP A 53 12.23 6.73 4.56
N CYS A 54 11.92 7.22 3.37
CA CYS A 54 12.73 7.10 2.18
C CYS A 54 12.85 8.45 1.45
N THR A 55 14.08 8.88 1.19
CA THR A 55 14.38 10.14 0.49
C THR A 55 14.29 10.05 -1.03
N ALA A 56 14.29 8.83 -1.59
CA ALA A 56 14.23 8.58 -3.04
C ALA A 56 13.25 7.45 -3.38
N PRO A 57 11.94 7.65 -3.15
CA PRO A 57 10.93 6.63 -3.40
C PRO A 57 10.81 6.31 -4.89
N LYS A 58 10.69 5.02 -5.23
CA LYS A 58 10.48 4.55 -6.62
C LYS A 58 9.02 4.33 -6.97
N LYS A 59 8.24 3.88 -5.98
CA LYS A 59 6.83 3.54 -6.08
C LYS A 59 6.13 4.03 -4.84
N THR A 60 4.95 4.59 -5.02
CA THR A 60 4.18 5.23 -3.95
C THR A 60 2.74 4.72 -3.95
N ALA A 61 2.10 4.84 -2.79
CA ALA A 61 0.69 4.68 -2.57
C ALA A 61 0.12 6.01 -2.05
N LYS A 62 -1.13 6.27 -2.37
CA LYS A 62 -1.87 7.44 -1.92
C LYS A 62 -2.71 7.12 -0.70
N THR A 63 -3.01 8.15 0.08
CA THR A 63 -3.98 8.05 1.16
C THR A 63 -5.29 7.48 0.62
N GLY A 64 -5.79 6.44 1.28
CA GLY A 64 -6.93 5.62 0.87
C GLY A 64 -6.54 4.34 0.15
N ASP A 65 -5.37 4.20 -0.48
CA ASP A 65 -5.02 2.96 -1.18
C ASP A 65 -5.05 1.74 -0.25
N ILE A 66 -5.55 0.61 -0.76
CA ILE A 66 -5.41 -0.67 -0.07
C ILE A 66 -3.99 -1.15 -0.29
N LEU A 67 -3.24 -1.31 0.80
CA LEU A 67 -1.93 -1.93 0.80
C LEU A 67 -2.11 -3.44 0.97
N MET A 68 -1.57 -4.23 0.05
CA MET A 68 -1.63 -5.69 0.12
C MET A 68 -0.23 -6.28 0.15
N SER A 69 0.01 -7.18 1.10
CA SER A 69 1.25 -7.97 1.17
C SER A 69 1.31 -8.96 0.01
N VAL A 70 2.35 -8.85 -0.82
CA VAL A 70 2.63 -9.76 -1.96
C VAL A 70 3.83 -10.67 -1.70
N ARG A 71 4.36 -10.66 -0.47
CA ARG A 71 5.40 -11.59 0.01
C ARG A 71 4.94 -12.26 1.29
N ALA A 72 5.52 -13.42 1.59
CA ALA A 72 5.06 -14.25 2.70
C ALA A 72 5.07 -13.50 4.05
N PRO A 73 3.98 -13.61 4.84
CA PRO A 73 2.69 -14.18 4.47
C PRO A 73 1.93 -13.23 3.54
N VAL A 74 1.45 -13.80 2.42
CA VAL A 74 0.76 -13.08 1.34
C VAL A 74 -0.69 -12.84 1.74
N GLY A 75 -1.25 -11.71 1.30
CA GLY A 75 -2.69 -11.42 1.39
C GLY A 75 -3.10 -10.60 2.62
N SER A 76 -2.22 -10.32 3.58
CA SER A 76 -2.50 -9.33 4.62
C SER A 76 -2.74 -7.97 3.98
N THR A 77 -3.79 -7.28 4.42
CA THR A 77 -4.19 -5.96 3.89
C THR A 77 -4.19 -4.91 4.97
N ASN A 78 -4.09 -3.66 4.54
CA ASN A 78 -4.17 -2.49 5.39
C ASN A 78 -4.55 -1.26 4.53
N ILE A 79 -4.99 -0.16 5.12
CA ILE A 79 -5.39 1.05 4.38
C ILE A 79 -4.33 2.14 4.62
N ALA A 80 -3.74 2.66 3.55
CA ALA A 80 -2.84 3.81 3.65
C ALA A 80 -3.59 5.02 4.20
N ASN A 81 -3.27 5.46 5.42
CA ASN A 81 -3.77 6.71 6.02
C ASN A 81 -2.85 7.91 5.73
N ILE A 82 -1.76 7.69 5.00
CA ILE A 82 -0.78 8.69 4.60
C ILE A 82 -0.20 8.31 3.24
N ASP A 83 0.12 9.32 2.43
CA ASP A 83 0.92 9.14 1.21
C ASP A 83 2.27 8.52 1.59
N CYS A 84 2.58 7.37 0.99
CA CYS A 84 3.73 6.57 1.40
C CYS A 84 4.44 5.93 0.22
N ALA A 85 5.70 5.59 0.43
CA ALA A 85 6.52 4.78 -0.45
C ALA A 85 6.30 3.29 -0.14
N ILE A 86 6.22 2.46 -1.17
CA ILE A 86 5.96 1.03 -1.04
C ILE A 86 7.10 0.19 -1.60
N GLY A 87 7.63 -0.70 -0.76
CA GLY A 87 8.68 -1.64 -1.13
C GLY A 87 8.16 -2.86 -1.88
N ARG A 88 9.07 -3.72 -2.36
CA ARG A 88 8.72 -4.88 -3.19
C ARG A 88 7.86 -5.94 -2.48
N GLY A 89 7.67 -5.84 -1.17
CA GLY A 89 6.77 -6.71 -0.41
C GLY A 89 5.31 -6.30 -0.47
N LEU A 90 4.98 -5.13 -1.01
CA LEU A 90 3.62 -4.58 -1.07
C LEU A 90 3.18 -4.27 -2.50
N ALA A 91 1.86 -4.26 -2.70
CA ALA A 91 1.19 -3.59 -3.80
C ALA A 91 0.16 -2.61 -3.23
N ALA A 92 -0.02 -1.48 -3.91
CA ALA A 92 -1.13 -0.58 -3.65
C ALA A 92 -2.25 -0.84 -4.66
N ILE A 93 -3.48 -0.95 -4.18
CA ILE A 93 -4.68 -1.11 -4.99
C ILE A 93 -5.52 0.15 -4.80
N THR A 94 -5.71 0.90 -5.88
CA THR A 94 -6.48 2.15 -5.86
C THR A 94 -7.85 1.90 -6.50
N TYR A 95 -8.90 2.19 -5.74
CA TYR A 95 -10.26 2.25 -6.26
C TYR A 95 -10.61 3.69 -6.66
N PRO A 96 -10.87 3.98 -7.94
CA PRO A 96 -10.93 5.35 -8.46
C PRO A 96 -12.17 6.14 -8.00
N PHE A 97 -13.20 5.45 -7.50
CA PHE A 97 -14.44 6.10 -7.07
C PHE A 97 -14.46 6.44 -5.56
N GLY A 98 -13.34 6.25 -4.88
CA GLY A 98 -13.19 6.55 -3.45
C GLY A 98 -13.98 5.59 -2.55
N TYR A 99 -13.77 5.72 -1.24
CA TYR A 99 -14.48 4.91 -0.25
C TYR A 99 -15.75 5.64 0.17
N ARG A 100 -16.91 5.13 -0.25
CA ARG A 100 -18.22 5.67 0.15
C ARG A 100 -18.64 5.35 1.59
N TYR A 101 -17.86 4.53 2.28
CA TYR A 101 -18.24 3.93 3.57
C TYR A 101 -17.13 3.98 4.63
N LEU A 102 -16.11 4.83 4.45
CA LEU A 102 -15.13 5.18 5.48
C LEU A 102 -15.52 6.50 6.14
#